data_AF-A0A2U8W6S9-F1
#
_entry.id   AF-A0A2U8W6S9-F1
#
_cell.length_a   1.000
_cell.length_b   1.000
_cell.length_c   1.000
_cell.angle_alpha   90.00
_cell.angle_beta   90.00
_cell.angle_gamma   90.00
#
_symmetry.space_group_name_H-M   'P 1'
#
loop_
_entity.id
_entity.type
_entity.pdbx_description
1 polymer ?
#
loop_
_entity_poly.entity_id
_entity_poly.type
_entity_poly.pdbx_seq_one_letter_code
_entity_poly.pdbx_strand_id
1 'polypeptide(L)'
;MLANQFAETQAKQAELIVRLDIATSTTKAAEDRLNEADVNLKRIVTQRPAGFMSDNFVGNAYREKYLALQEKAKLEAEKRSASGQLENLVKAQKEAREAIDDVKKRYNNGVIVSPFDGYMGAQLAQQGDVLKPGEYFGDLFVGEKHVLAYLPTGTLYNVKKGERVSVADGFNKTEGTLVDIRPISVQLPPAFQRAFRPQERGQVATIALDSTDTFAQATKVRVTGHNLIPGSDKITSTSVSEALKKWMSALFELIEDKYSSIAAWMADEPPQNKVARK
;
A
#
# COMPACT_ATOMS: atom_id res chain seq x y z
N MET A 1 -7.13 -37.60 1.64
CA MET A 1 -6.44 -37.84 2.92
C MET A 1 -7.01 -37.00 4.08
N LEU A 2 -7.26 -35.70 3.91
CA LEU A 2 -7.84 -34.83 4.96
C LEU A 2 -9.22 -35.29 5.49
N ALA A 3 -10.11 -35.76 4.60
CA ALA A 3 -11.42 -36.27 5.02
C ALA A 3 -11.31 -37.49 5.96
N ASN A 4 -10.34 -38.37 5.72
CA ASN A 4 -10.11 -39.55 6.56
C ASN A 4 -9.55 -39.14 7.93
N GLN A 5 -8.61 -38.19 7.98
CA GLN A 5 -8.08 -37.67 9.25
C GLN A 5 -9.15 -36.93 10.06
N PHE A 6 -10.04 -36.19 9.38
CA PHE A 6 -11.18 -35.55 10.04
C PHE A 6 -12.15 -36.57 10.62
N ALA A 7 -12.49 -37.61 9.85
CA ALA A 7 -13.35 -38.70 10.33
C ALA A 7 -12.70 -39.43 11.52
N GLU A 8 -11.39 -39.69 11.48
CA GLU A 8 -10.66 -40.33 12.57
C GLU A 8 -10.64 -39.48 13.85
N THR A 9 -10.41 -38.17 13.73
CA THR A 9 -10.42 -37.25 14.89
C THR A 9 -11.83 -37.07 15.47
N GLN A 10 -12.88 -37.09 14.64
CA GLN A 10 -14.26 -37.11 15.11
C GLN A 10 -14.61 -38.42 15.83
N ALA A 11 -14.19 -39.56 15.28
CA ALA A 11 -14.40 -40.87 15.93
C ALA A 11 -13.73 -40.92 17.30
N LYS A 12 -12.46 -40.48 17.39
CA LYS A 12 -11.73 -40.38 18.67
C LYS A 12 -12.40 -39.43 19.66
N GLN A 13 -12.94 -38.31 19.19
CA GLN A 13 -13.68 -37.38 20.04
C GLN A 13 -14.95 -38.03 20.60
N ALA A 14 -15.72 -38.72 19.77
CA ALA A 14 -16.92 -39.44 20.20
C ALA A 14 -16.59 -40.53 21.22
N GLU A 15 -15.52 -41.30 20.97
CA GLU A 15 -15.01 -42.31 21.91
C GLU A 15 -14.64 -41.70 23.27
N LEU A 16 -13.90 -40.59 23.29
CA LEU A 16 -13.50 -39.90 24.51
C LEU A 16 -14.70 -39.33 25.29
N ILE A 17 -15.72 -38.83 24.59
CA ILE A 17 -16.97 -38.35 25.21
C ILE A 17 -17.68 -39.52 25.89
N VAL A 18 -17.85 -40.64 25.21
CA VAL A 18 -18.47 -41.85 25.78
C VAL A 18 -17.67 -42.35 26.97
N ARG A 19 -16.34 -42.40 26.86
CA ARG A 19 -15.46 -42.81 27.96
C ARG A 19 -15.58 -41.88 29.17
N LEU A 20 -15.68 -40.58 28.95
CA LEU A 20 -15.86 -39.59 30.02
C LEU A 20 -17.23 -39.74 30.70
N ASP A 21 -18.29 -40.04 29.94
CA ASP A 21 -19.62 -40.26 30.47
C ASP A 21 -19.69 -41.55 31.32
N ILE A 22 -19.09 -42.64 30.82
CA ILE A 22 -18.91 -43.88 31.59
C ILE A 22 -18.09 -43.62 32.86
N ALA A 23 -16.97 -42.91 32.77
CA ALA A 23 -16.15 -42.57 33.94
C ALA A 23 -16.92 -41.69 34.94
N THR A 24 -17.78 -40.79 34.47
CA THR A 24 -18.58 -39.91 35.33
C THR A 24 -19.70 -40.65 36.04
N SER A 25 -20.38 -41.56 35.37
CA SER A 25 -21.42 -42.40 35.98
C SER A 25 -20.84 -43.43 36.97
N THR A 26 -19.73 -44.07 36.61
CA THR A 26 -19.04 -45.05 37.48
C THR A 26 -18.36 -44.40 38.68
N THR A 27 -17.79 -43.19 38.56
CA THR A 27 -17.24 -42.46 39.73
C THR A 27 -18.31 -42.16 40.76
N LYS A 28 -19.52 -41.77 40.33
CA LYS A 28 -20.64 -41.54 41.24
C LYS A 28 -21.02 -42.83 41.98
N ALA A 29 -21.14 -43.94 41.27
CA ALA A 29 -21.42 -45.24 41.90
C ALA A 29 -20.33 -45.67 42.89
N ALA A 30 -19.05 -45.43 42.57
CA ALA A 30 -17.94 -45.71 43.47
C ALA A 30 -17.91 -44.80 44.71
N GLU A 31 -18.33 -43.55 44.56
CA GLU A 31 -18.52 -42.62 45.68
C GLU A 31 -19.66 -43.07 46.60
N ASP A 32 -20.79 -43.49 46.05
CA ASP A 32 -21.91 -44.04 46.82
C ASP A 32 -21.48 -45.32 47.57
N ARG A 33 -20.75 -46.24 46.90
CA ARG A 33 -20.19 -47.45 47.53
C ARG A 33 -19.23 -47.10 48.68
N LEU A 34 -18.35 -46.11 48.51
CA LEU A 34 -17.44 -45.67 49.56
C LEU A 34 -18.22 -45.10 50.76
N ASN A 35 -19.25 -44.30 50.50
CA ASN A 35 -20.11 -43.74 51.54
C ASN A 35 -20.83 -44.85 52.33
N GLU A 36 -21.38 -45.85 51.65
CA GLU A 36 -22.01 -47.01 52.28
C GLU A 36 -21.02 -47.83 53.10
N ALA A 37 -19.83 -48.10 52.57
CA ALA A 37 -18.76 -48.79 53.28
C ALA A 37 -18.33 -48.03 54.55
N ASP A 38 -18.26 -46.71 54.49
CA ASP A 38 -17.96 -45.85 55.64
C ASP A 38 -19.05 -45.88 56.70
N VAL A 39 -20.32 -45.79 56.29
CA VAL A 39 -21.46 -45.89 57.21
C VAL A 39 -21.51 -47.27 57.87
N ASN A 40 -21.29 -48.33 57.11
CA ASN A 40 -21.26 -49.70 57.63
C ASN A 40 -20.11 -49.91 58.61
N LEU A 41 -18.90 -49.44 58.27
CA LEU A 41 -17.75 -49.51 59.17
C LEU A 41 -18.01 -48.76 60.48
N LYS A 42 -18.62 -47.56 60.43
CA LYS A 42 -18.99 -46.80 61.63
C LYS A 42 -19.98 -47.55 62.51
N ARG A 43 -21.01 -48.17 61.92
CA ARG A 43 -21.99 -49.01 62.67
C ARG A 43 -21.29 -50.18 63.35
N ILE A 44 -20.42 -50.88 62.62
CA ILE A 44 -19.65 -52.03 63.12
C ILE A 44 -18.75 -51.63 64.28
N VAL A 45 -17.99 -50.55 64.14
CA VAL A 45 -17.09 -50.05 65.19
C VAL A 45 -17.87 -49.61 66.43
N THR A 46 -19.04 -48.99 66.26
CA THR A 46 -19.91 -48.56 67.37
C THR A 46 -20.52 -49.75 68.13
N GLN A 47 -20.82 -50.85 67.44
CA GLN A 47 -21.39 -52.07 68.04
C GLN A 47 -20.33 -53.02 68.63
N ARG A 48 -19.04 -52.83 68.30
CA ARG A 48 -17.92 -53.65 68.78
C ARG A 48 -17.83 -53.78 70.31
N PRO A 49 -17.99 -52.71 71.13
CA PRO A 49 -17.87 -52.80 72.59
C PRO A 49 -18.93 -53.69 73.24
N ALA A 50 -20.05 -53.96 72.56
CA ALA A 50 -21.11 -54.83 73.05
C ALA A 50 -20.77 -56.33 72.95
N GLY A 51 -19.60 -56.71 72.41
CA GLY A 51 -19.11 -58.09 72.41
C GLY A 51 -19.72 -59.01 71.34
N PHE A 52 -20.62 -58.50 70.49
CA PHE A 52 -21.36 -59.30 69.51
C PHE A 52 -20.66 -59.46 68.14
N MET A 53 -19.43 -58.96 67.95
CA MET A 53 -18.75 -58.98 66.65
C MET A 53 -17.35 -59.59 66.72
N SER A 54 -17.05 -60.48 65.77
CA SER A 54 -15.73 -61.07 65.57
C SER A 54 -14.75 -60.05 64.99
N ASP A 55 -13.48 -60.09 65.42
CA ASP A 55 -12.40 -59.27 64.84
C ASP A 55 -12.22 -59.50 63.32
N ASN A 56 -12.53 -60.71 62.83
CA ASN A 56 -12.51 -61.02 61.40
C ASN A 56 -13.54 -60.19 60.62
N PHE A 57 -14.72 -59.94 61.21
CA PHE A 57 -15.77 -59.14 60.59
C PHE A 57 -15.36 -57.66 60.49
N VAL A 58 -14.75 -57.13 61.55
CA VAL A 58 -14.18 -55.78 61.57
C VAL A 58 -13.07 -55.64 60.53
N GLY A 59 -12.15 -56.61 60.46
CA GLY A 59 -11.08 -56.63 59.46
C GLY A 59 -11.60 -56.65 58.02
N ASN A 60 -12.65 -57.42 57.75
CA ASN A 60 -13.30 -57.45 56.44
C ASN A 60 -13.96 -56.11 56.07
N ALA A 61 -14.59 -55.43 57.04
CA ALA A 61 -15.18 -54.10 56.81
C ALA A 61 -14.12 -53.03 56.46
N TYR A 62 -12.96 -53.06 57.13
CA TYR A 62 -11.84 -52.22 56.74
C TYR A 62 -11.35 -52.53 55.33
N ARG A 63 -11.19 -53.81 54.99
CA ARG A 63 -10.77 -54.23 53.64
C ARG A 63 -11.73 -53.72 52.56
N GLU A 64 -13.04 -53.85 52.77
CA GLU A 64 -14.06 -53.36 51.84
C GLU A 64 -13.97 -51.85 51.64
N LYS A 65 -13.80 -51.08 52.72
CA LYS A 65 -13.56 -49.63 52.62
C LYS A 65 -12.31 -49.31 51.81
N TYR A 66 -11.20 -50.01 52.06
CA TYR A 66 -9.95 -49.78 51.31
C TYR A 66 -10.12 -50.08 49.82
N LEU A 67 -10.82 -51.15 49.47
CA LEU A 67 -11.12 -51.50 48.07
C LEU A 67 -12.00 -50.43 47.41
N ALA A 68 -13.07 -49.98 48.09
CA ALA A 68 -13.93 -48.91 47.58
C ALA A 68 -13.16 -47.59 47.38
N LEU A 69 -12.26 -47.25 48.30
CA LEU A 69 -11.42 -46.05 48.19
C LEU A 69 -10.42 -46.16 47.02
N GLN A 70 -9.79 -47.32 46.84
CA GLN A 70 -8.90 -47.56 45.71
C GLN A 70 -9.63 -47.48 44.37
N GLU A 71 -10.83 -48.06 44.30
CA GLU A 71 -11.69 -48.01 43.11
C GLU A 71 -12.11 -46.57 42.77
N LYS A 72 -12.57 -45.79 43.76
CA LYS A 72 -12.89 -44.36 43.58
C LYS A 72 -11.68 -43.60 43.04
N ALA A 73 -10.52 -43.75 43.66
CA ALA A 73 -9.30 -43.05 43.23
C ALA A 73 -8.89 -43.40 41.80
N LYS A 74 -9.02 -44.68 41.40
CA LYS A 74 -8.76 -45.14 40.03
C LYS A 74 -9.72 -44.49 39.04
N LEU A 75 -11.03 -44.54 39.31
CA LEU A 75 -12.05 -43.98 38.42
C LEU A 75 -11.94 -42.45 38.30
N GLU A 76 -11.60 -41.75 39.38
CA GLU A 76 -11.32 -40.31 39.34
C GLU A 76 -10.10 -39.97 38.47
N ALA A 77 -9.04 -40.78 38.55
CA ALA A 77 -7.87 -40.63 37.70
C ALA A 77 -8.22 -40.87 36.22
N GLU A 78 -9.02 -41.89 35.93
CA GLU A 78 -9.50 -42.17 34.57
C GLU A 78 -10.39 -41.04 34.03
N LYS A 79 -11.32 -40.53 34.85
CA LYS A 79 -12.16 -39.37 34.51
C LYS A 79 -11.31 -38.14 34.17
N ARG A 80 -10.34 -37.80 35.01
CA ARG A 80 -9.44 -36.65 34.81
C ARG A 80 -8.58 -36.83 33.56
N SER A 81 -8.10 -38.05 33.30
CA SER A 81 -7.33 -38.36 32.10
C SER A 81 -8.17 -38.21 30.83
N ALA A 82 -9.37 -38.79 30.81
CA ALA A 82 -10.30 -38.69 29.68
C ALA A 82 -10.72 -37.24 29.40
N SER A 83 -11.02 -36.45 30.44
CA SER A 83 -11.37 -35.04 30.29
C SER A 83 -10.21 -34.22 29.72
N GLY A 84 -8.98 -34.45 30.21
CA GLY A 84 -7.79 -33.76 29.70
C GLY A 84 -7.46 -34.13 28.25
N GLN A 85 -7.63 -35.40 27.88
CA GLN A 85 -7.48 -35.84 26.49
C GLN A 85 -8.51 -35.18 25.56
N LEU A 86 -9.78 -35.10 26.00
CA LEU A 86 -10.83 -34.45 25.24
C LEU A 86 -10.57 -32.95 25.05
N GLU A 87 -10.17 -32.25 26.10
CA GLU A 87 -9.86 -30.82 26.04
C GLU A 87 -8.70 -30.54 25.07
N ASN A 88 -7.62 -31.32 25.17
CA ASN A 88 -6.48 -31.21 24.25
C ASN A 88 -6.87 -31.49 22.80
N LEU A 89 -7.70 -32.51 22.56
CA LEU A 89 -8.18 -32.84 21.22
C LEU A 89 -9.04 -31.71 20.64
N VAL A 90 -9.96 -31.15 21.43
CA VAL A 90 -10.80 -30.02 21.00
C VAL A 90 -9.96 -28.79 20.68
N LYS A 91 -8.96 -28.49 21.50
CA LYS A 91 -8.02 -27.39 21.25
C LYS A 91 -7.24 -27.60 19.95
N ALA A 92 -6.67 -28.78 19.74
CA ALA A 92 -5.94 -29.12 18.53
C ALA A 92 -6.84 -29.06 17.27
N GLN A 93 -8.09 -29.52 17.36
CA GLN A 93 -9.05 -29.39 16.25
C GLN A 93 -9.36 -27.93 15.92
N LYS A 94 -9.51 -27.07 16.93
CA LYS A 94 -9.74 -25.64 16.74
C LYS A 94 -8.57 -24.97 16.03
N GLU A 95 -7.35 -25.19 16.54
CA GLU A 95 -6.12 -24.65 15.94
C GLU A 95 -5.96 -25.11 14.48
N ALA A 96 -6.24 -26.38 14.19
CA ALA A 96 -6.20 -26.89 12.82
C ALA A 96 -7.23 -26.23 11.90
N ARG A 97 -8.46 -25.97 12.38
CA ARG A 97 -9.48 -25.24 11.59
C ARG A 97 -9.07 -23.81 11.31
N GLU A 98 -8.56 -23.11 12.33
CA GLU A 98 -8.07 -21.73 12.19
C GLU A 98 -6.91 -21.65 11.20
N ALA A 99 -5.98 -22.60 11.24
CA ALA A 99 -4.88 -22.68 10.28
C ALA A 99 -5.38 -22.92 8.84
N ILE A 100 -6.36 -23.81 8.66
CA ILE A 100 -6.97 -24.06 7.34
C ILE A 100 -7.67 -22.80 6.81
N ASP A 101 -8.41 -22.10 7.67
CA ASP A 101 -9.13 -20.89 7.28
C ASP A 101 -8.16 -19.74 6.99
N ASP A 102 -7.05 -19.62 7.73
CA ASP A 102 -5.98 -18.66 7.42
C ASP A 102 -5.33 -18.97 6.06
N VAL A 103 -5.02 -20.23 5.78
CA VAL A 103 -4.49 -20.65 4.47
C VAL A 103 -5.49 -20.33 3.35
N LYS A 104 -6.79 -20.62 3.53
CA LYS A 104 -7.82 -20.30 2.54
C LYS A 104 -7.94 -18.80 2.30
N LYS A 105 -7.92 -17.98 3.36
CA LYS A 105 -7.97 -16.52 3.28
C LYS A 105 -6.76 -15.96 2.55
N ARG A 106 -5.55 -16.43 2.88
CA ARG A 106 -4.30 -15.98 2.25
C ARG A 106 -4.17 -16.43 0.80
N TYR A 107 -4.61 -17.65 0.50
CA TYR A 107 -4.62 -18.15 -0.88
C TYR A 107 -5.66 -17.42 -1.73
N ASN A 108 -6.74 -16.92 -1.13
CA ASN A 108 -7.81 -16.17 -1.78
C ASN A 108 -8.33 -16.87 -3.06
N ASN A 109 -8.44 -18.20 -3.03
CA ASN A 109 -8.79 -19.03 -4.20
C ASN A 109 -7.89 -18.81 -5.44
N GLY A 110 -6.63 -18.39 -5.25
CA GLY A 110 -5.70 -18.05 -6.32
C GLY A 110 -6.04 -16.74 -7.03
N VAL A 111 -6.96 -15.94 -6.48
CA VAL A 111 -7.37 -14.66 -7.06
C VAL A 111 -6.46 -13.56 -6.54
N ILE A 112 -5.68 -12.97 -7.44
CA ILE A 112 -4.91 -11.77 -7.18
C ILE A 112 -5.80 -10.58 -7.53
N VAL A 113 -6.03 -9.70 -6.56
CA VAL A 113 -6.85 -8.49 -6.73
C VAL A 113 -5.96 -7.26 -6.58
N SER A 114 -6.20 -6.27 -7.43
CA SER A 114 -5.52 -4.97 -7.30
C SER A 114 -5.99 -4.25 -6.03
N PRO A 115 -5.07 -3.67 -5.21
CA PRO A 115 -5.46 -2.89 -4.04
C PRO A 115 -6.09 -1.53 -4.39
N PHE A 116 -5.85 -1.03 -5.62
CA PHE A 116 -6.31 0.27 -6.07
C PHE A 116 -6.81 0.20 -7.51
N ASP A 117 -7.70 1.12 -7.86
CA ASP A 117 -8.08 1.35 -9.25
C ASP A 117 -6.93 2.04 -10.00
N GLY A 118 -6.62 1.55 -11.19
CA GLY A 118 -5.48 2.04 -11.96
C GLY A 118 -5.34 1.38 -13.32
N TYR A 119 -4.24 1.68 -14.00
CA TYR A 119 -3.91 1.12 -15.30
C TYR A 119 -2.80 0.08 -15.15
N MET A 120 -2.99 -1.08 -15.78
CA MET A 120 -1.98 -2.13 -15.82
C MET A 120 -0.92 -1.82 -16.87
N GLY A 121 0.34 -2.03 -16.53
CA GLY A 121 1.47 -1.90 -17.45
C GLY A 121 1.48 -2.98 -18.54
N ALA A 122 2.40 -2.82 -19.51
CA ALA A 122 2.52 -3.73 -20.64
C ALA A 122 3.15 -5.10 -20.28
N GLN A 123 3.98 -5.14 -19.23
CA GLN A 123 4.62 -6.37 -18.77
C GLN A 123 3.75 -7.03 -17.70
N LEU A 124 3.01 -8.06 -18.11
CA LEU A 124 2.15 -8.87 -17.26
C LEU A 124 2.56 -10.34 -17.36
N ALA A 125 2.40 -11.07 -16.26
CA ALA A 125 2.46 -12.53 -16.28
C ALA A 125 1.44 -13.08 -17.28
N GLN A 126 1.85 -14.09 -18.05
CA GLN A 126 1.02 -14.71 -19.07
C GLN A 126 0.20 -15.86 -18.49
N GLN A 127 -0.89 -16.18 -19.17
CA GLN A 127 -1.69 -17.35 -18.80
C GLN A 127 -0.84 -18.62 -18.94
N GLY A 128 -0.72 -19.38 -17.85
CA GLY A 128 0.09 -20.59 -17.78
C GLY A 128 1.41 -20.41 -17.04
N ASP A 129 1.79 -19.18 -16.71
CA ASP A 129 2.97 -18.92 -15.89
C ASP A 129 2.74 -19.41 -14.45
N VAL A 130 3.76 -20.07 -13.90
CA VAL A 130 3.78 -20.52 -12.50
C VAL A 130 4.54 -19.50 -11.67
N LEU A 131 3.80 -18.69 -10.92
CA LEU A 131 4.36 -17.61 -10.12
C LEU A 131 4.65 -18.05 -8.68
N LYS A 132 5.78 -17.59 -8.15
CA LYS A 132 6.16 -17.76 -6.75
C LYS A 132 5.80 -16.53 -5.91
N PRO A 133 5.58 -16.69 -4.59
CA PRO A 133 5.43 -15.55 -3.70
C PRO A 133 6.61 -14.58 -3.81
N GLY A 134 6.31 -13.30 -4.04
CA GLY A 134 7.31 -12.25 -4.22
C GLY A 134 7.85 -12.12 -5.65
N GLU A 135 7.40 -12.96 -6.58
CA GLU A 135 7.72 -12.81 -7.99
C GLU A 135 6.95 -11.64 -8.62
N TYR A 136 7.59 -11.01 -9.60
CA TYR A 136 7.01 -9.86 -10.29
C TYR A 136 5.82 -10.31 -11.14
N PHE A 137 4.63 -9.76 -10.86
CA PHE A 137 3.41 -10.01 -11.64
C PHE A 137 3.21 -8.98 -12.76
N GLY A 138 3.44 -7.70 -12.43
CA GLY A 138 3.19 -6.58 -13.33
C GLY A 138 3.18 -5.26 -12.59
N ASP A 139 3.20 -4.18 -13.35
CA ASP A 139 3.12 -2.81 -12.84
C ASP A 139 1.65 -2.35 -12.82
N LEU A 140 1.23 -1.76 -11.70
CA LEU A 140 -0.03 -1.05 -11.57
C LEU A 140 0.26 0.44 -11.38
N PHE A 141 -0.25 1.26 -12.29
CA PHE A 141 -0.13 2.70 -12.23
C PHE A 141 -1.39 3.32 -11.66
N VAL A 142 -1.24 4.04 -10.55
CA VAL A 142 -2.32 4.62 -9.75
C VAL A 142 -2.13 6.13 -9.63
N GLY A 143 -3.24 6.87 -9.60
CA GLY A 143 -3.26 8.32 -9.38
C GLY A 143 -3.25 9.15 -10.66
N GLU A 144 -3.00 10.44 -10.49
CA GLU A 144 -3.07 11.42 -11.58
C GLU A 144 -1.85 11.35 -12.51
N LYS A 145 -2.10 11.43 -13.82
CA LYS A 145 -1.05 11.48 -14.82
C LYS A 145 -0.28 12.79 -14.71
N HIS A 146 1.04 12.69 -14.64
CA HIS A 146 1.94 13.83 -14.63
C HIS A 146 3.03 13.63 -15.68
N VAL A 147 3.61 14.74 -16.13
CA VAL A 147 4.73 14.72 -17.06
C VAL A 147 6.02 14.94 -16.29
N LEU A 148 6.99 14.07 -16.55
CA LEU A 148 8.36 14.21 -16.06
C LEU A 148 9.21 14.84 -17.16
N ALA A 149 9.66 16.07 -16.93
CA ALA A 149 10.52 16.82 -17.85
C ALA A 149 11.95 16.86 -17.31
N TYR A 150 12.90 16.34 -18.10
CA TYR A 150 14.32 16.42 -17.78
C TYR A 150 14.88 17.79 -18.21
N LEU A 151 15.43 18.51 -17.24
CA LEU A 151 16.00 19.83 -17.40
C LEU A 151 17.54 19.72 -17.32
N PRO A 152 18.29 20.26 -18.30
CA PRO A 152 19.73 20.36 -18.20
C PRO A 152 20.12 21.37 -17.12
N THR A 153 21.17 21.09 -16.35
CA THR A 153 21.66 22.04 -15.34
C THR A 153 22.63 23.02 -15.99
N GLY A 154 22.28 24.32 -16.00
CA GLY A 154 23.11 25.39 -16.56
C GLY A 154 22.59 26.78 -16.17
N THR A 155 23.43 27.81 -16.29
CA THR A 155 23.23 29.17 -15.76
C THR A 155 22.13 30.01 -16.43
N LEU A 156 21.40 29.45 -17.40
CA LEU A 156 20.42 30.16 -18.25
C LEU A 156 18.96 29.73 -18.05
N TYR A 157 18.68 28.79 -17.14
CA TYR A 157 17.33 28.27 -16.91
C TYR A 157 16.83 28.70 -15.52
N ASN A 158 15.94 29.68 -15.46
CA ASN A 158 15.33 30.14 -14.21
C ASN A 158 13.92 29.55 -14.07
N VAL A 159 13.87 28.23 -13.87
CA VAL A 159 12.61 27.49 -13.78
C VAL A 159 12.09 27.59 -12.34
N LYS A 160 10.85 28.07 -12.17
CA LYS A 160 10.21 28.22 -10.86
C LYS A 160 8.98 27.34 -10.72
N LYS A 161 8.76 26.79 -9.52
CA LYS A 161 7.51 26.10 -9.18
C LYS A 161 6.32 27.06 -9.39
N GLY A 162 5.22 26.54 -9.92
CA GLY A 162 4.02 27.27 -10.28
C GLY A 162 4.01 27.85 -11.70
N GLU A 163 5.08 27.70 -12.47
CA GLU A 163 5.13 28.22 -13.85
C GLU A 163 4.21 27.42 -14.80
N ARG A 164 3.56 28.14 -15.72
CA ARG A 164 2.72 27.57 -16.77
C ARG A 164 3.56 27.09 -17.93
N VAL A 165 3.30 25.86 -18.36
CA VAL A 165 4.06 25.20 -19.42
C VAL A 165 3.09 24.57 -20.41
N SER A 166 3.47 24.54 -21.67
CA SER A 166 2.71 23.84 -22.70
C SER A 166 3.38 22.51 -23.03
N VAL A 167 2.59 21.44 -22.92
CA VAL A 167 2.99 20.07 -23.22
C VAL A 167 2.35 19.65 -24.54
N ALA A 168 3.15 19.10 -25.45
CA ALA A 168 2.68 18.61 -26.74
C ALA A 168 3.29 17.25 -27.12
N ASP A 169 2.49 16.38 -27.72
CA ASP A 169 2.86 15.04 -28.19
C ASP A 169 2.77 14.92 -29.72
N GLY A 170 3.04 16.03 -30.41
CA GLY A 170 2.90 16.16 -31.87
C GLY A 170 1.46 16.37 -32.33
N PHE A 171 0.51 15.53 -31.88
CA PHE A 171 -0.91 15.61 -32.26
C PHE A 171 -1.75 16.37 -31.24
N ASN A 172 -1.46 16.17 -29.96
CA ASN A 172 -2.21 16.74 -28.86
C ASN A 172 -1.39 17.82 -28.16
N LYS A 173 -2.06 18.88 -27.70
CA LYS A 173 -1.46 19.98 -26.96
C LYS A 173 -2.34 20.36 -25.78
N THR A 174 -1.72 20.45 -24.61
CA THR A 174 -2.38 20.80 -23.35
C THR A 174 -1.46 21.74 -22.57
N GLU A 175 -2.05 22.50 -21.66
CA GLU A 175 -1.31 23.30 -20.70
C GLU A 175 -1.16 22.54 -19.37
N GLY A 176 -0.08 22.83 -18.68
CA GLY A 176 0.20 22.27 -17.38
C GLY A 176 0.91 23.26 -16.49
N THR A 177 1.05 22.88 -15.23
CA THR A 177 1.68 23.69 -14.20
C THR A 177 2.84 22.92 -13.60
N LEU A 178 3.98 23.60 -13.44
CA LEU A 178 5.15 23.03 -12.80
C LEU A 178 4.90 22.88 -11.29
N VAL A 179 4.76 21.65 -10.80
CA VAL A 179 4.46 21.41 -9.38
C VAL A 179 5.74 21.29 -8.57
N ASP A 180 6.73 20.57 -9.09
CA ASP A 180 7.94 20.26 -8.34
C ASP A 180 9.17 20.20 -9.24
N ILE A 181 10.33 20.52 -8.67
CA ILE A 181 11.63 20.42 -9.35
C ILE A 181 12.56 19.70 -8.39
N ARG A 182 13.02 18.52 -8.80
CA ARG A 182 13.91 17.66 -8.00
C ARG A 182 15.26 17.53 -8.69
N PRO A 183 16.38 17.68 -7.96
CA PRO A 183 17.68 17.35 -8.51
C PRO A 183 17.78 15.83 -8.70
N ILE A 184 18.06 15.37 -9.91
CA ILE A 184 18.41 13.96 -10.16
C ILE A 184 19.90 13.79 -9.87
N SER A 185 20.19 12.96 -8.86
CA SER A 185 21.56 12.50 -8.56
C SER A 185 21.83 11.08 -9.11
N VAL A 186 20.95 10.53 -9.95
CA VAL A 186 20.99 9.11 -10.37
C VAL A 186 21.33 8.98 -11.86
N GLN A 187 22.18 7.99 -12.17
CA GLN A 187 22.68 7.68 -13.52
C GLN A 187 21.53 7.45 -14.51
N LEU A 188 21.55 8.13 -15.67
CA LEU A 188 20.64 7.80 -16.76
C LEU A 188 20.90 6.36 -17.25
N PRO A 189 19.87 5.58 -17.62
CA PRO A 189 20.06 4.28 -18.25
C PRO A 189 20.98 4.38 -19.47
N PRO A 190 21.83 3.38 -19.76
CA PRO A 190 22.83 3.45 -20.84
C PRO A 190 22.25 3.82 -22.21
N ALA A 191 20.99 3.46 -22.47
CA ALA A 191 20.26 3.79 -23.70
C ALA A 191 20.07 5.31 -23.96
N PHE A 192 20.24 6.16 -22.94
CA PHE A 192 20.09 7.61 -23.04
C PHE A 192 21.41 8.38 -22.86
N GLN A 193 22.54 7.68 -22.70
CA GLN A 193 23.86 8.30 -22.57
C GLN A 193 24.48 8.53 -23.96
N ARG A 194 24.82 9.79 -24.29
CA ARG A 194 25.66 10.10 -25.46
C ARG A 194 27.12 9.85 -25.08
N ALA A 195 27.86 9.08 -25.88
CA ALA A 195 29.13 8.44 -25.52
C ALA A 195 30.31 9.34 -25.08
N PHE A 196 30.22 10.68 -25.13
CA PHE A 196 31.37 11.57 -24.85
C PHE A 196 31.01 12.94 -24.24
N ARG A 197 30.06 13.02 -23.30
CA ARG A 197 29.81 14.26 -22.53
C ARG A 197 30.09 14.07 -21.03
N PRO A 198 30.67 15.08 -20.34
CA PRO A 198 30.78 15.07 -18.87
C PRO A 198 29.42 14.77 -18.23
N GLN A 199 29.40 14.08 -17.09
CA GLN A 199 28.16 13.77 -16.36
C GLN A 199 27.43 15.07 -15.97
N GLU A 200 26.47 15.48 -16.78
CA GLU A 200 25.61 16.62 -16.47
C GLU A 200 24.71 16.21 -15.30
N ARG A 201 24.76 16.96 -14.20
CA ARG A 201 23.74 16.90 -13.15
C ARG A 201 22.41 17.24 -13.84
N GLY A 202 21.40 16.39 -13.73
CA GLY A 202 20.08 16.65 -14.31
C GLY A 202 19.12 17.15 -13.23
N GLN A 203 18.16 17.98 -13.59
CA GLN A 203 16.98 18.22 -12.76
C GLN A 203 15.78 17.56 -13.43
N VAL A 204 14.83 17.06 -12.65
CA VAL A 204 13.53 16.62 -13.16
C VAL A 204 12.43 17.48 -12.59
N ALA A 205 11.66 18.03 -13.50
CA ALA A 205 10.48 18.81 -13.24
C ALA A 205 9.23 17.92 -13.36
N THR A 206 8.38 17.93 -12.35
CA THR A 206 7.05 17.32 -12.40
C THR A 206 6.04 18.37 -12.80
N ILE A 207 5.33 18.11 -13.89
CA ILE A 207 4.31 18.98 -14.46
C ILE A 207 2.95 18.29 -14.28
N ALA A 208 2.05 18.94 -13.55
CA ALA A 208 0.64 18.55 -13.52
C ALA A 208 -0.04 19.06 -14.80
N LEU A 209 -0.79 18.18 -15.44
CA LEU A 209 -1.54 18.50 -16.66
C LEU A 209 -2.93 19.00 -16.29
N ASP A 210 -3.42 20.03 -16.98
CA ASP A 210 -4.79 20.49 -16.77
C ASP A 210 -5.83 19.51 -17.35
N SER A 211 -5.44 18.75 -18.38
CA SER A 211 -6.25 17.67 -18.96
C SER A 211 -5.42 16.38 -19.08
N THR A 212 -5.72 15.40 -18.23
CA THR A 212 -4.99 14.13 -18.15
C THR A 212 -5.36 13.12 -19.24
N ASP A 213 -6.54 13.24 -19.85
CA ASP A 213 -7.04 12.25 -20.81
C ASP A 213 -6.39 12.32 -22.19
N THR A 214 -5.66 13.41 -22.45
CA THR A 214 -5.13 13.73 -23.77
C THR A 214 -3.85 12.96 -24.13
N PHE A 215 -3.16 12.39 -23.13
CA PHE A 215 -1.90 11.67 -23.34
C PHE A 215 -1.98 10.23 -22.84
N ALA A 216 -1.41 9.33 -23.64
CA ALA A 216 -1.15 7.96 -23.23
C ALA A 216 0.01 7.91 -22.22
N GLN A 217 0.15 6.78 -21.53
CA GLN A 217 1.22 6.60 -20.56
C GLN A 217 2.58 6.43 -21.28
N ALA A 218 3.65 6.94 -20.65
CA ALA A 218 5.03 6.85 -21.13
C ALA A 218 5.27 7.43 -22.53
N THR A 219 4.42 8.36 -22.98
CA THR A 219 4.59 9.01 -24.28
C THR A 219 5.61 10.13 -24.23
N LYS A 220 6.38 10.29 -25.31
CA LYS A 220 7.43 11.29 -25.39
C LYS A 220 6.84 12.65 -25.73
N VAL A 221 6.70 13.49 -24.73
CA VAL A 221 6.18 14.84 -24.89
C VAL A 221 7.29 15.88 -25.05
N ARG A 222 7.00 16.94 -25.79
CA ARG A 222 7.79 18.17 -25.85
C ARG A 222 7.15 19.18 -24.90
N VAL A 223 7.94 19.65 -23.94
CA VAL A 223 7.53 20.72 -23.02
C VAL A 223 8.13 22.04 -23.50
N THR A 224 7.31 23.08 -23.56
CA THR A 224 7.71 24.44 -23.92
C THR A 224 7.19 25.40 -22.86
N GLY A 225 8.02 26.34 -22.44
CA GLY A 225 7.66 27.37 -21.46
C GLY A 225 8.60 28.56 -21.60
N HIS A 226 8.16 29.74 -21.16
CA HIS A 226 8.89 30.98 -21.36
C HIS A 226 10.29 30.96 -20.70
N ASN A 227 10.47 30.23 -19.60
CA ASN A 227 11.78 30.11 -18.93
C ASN A 227 12.49 28.76 -19.11
N LEU A 228 11.92 27.84 -19.91
CA LEU A 228 12.41 26.46 -20.06
C LEU A 228 13.37 26.26 -21.25
N ILE A 229 13.30 27.12 -22.27
CA ILE A 229 14.13 27.05 -23.46
C ILE A 229 14.54 28.48 -23.85
N PRO A 230 15.83 28.84 -23.90
CA PRO A 230 16.24 30.09 -24.50
C PRO A 230 15.94 30.03 -26.01
N GLY A 231 15.03 30.89 -26.48
CA GLY A 231 14.69 31.02 -27.90
C GLY A 231 13.40 30.32 -28.36
N SER A 232 12.51 29.88 -27.47
CA SER A 232 11.13 29.50 -27.83
C SER A 232 10.09 30.51 -27.36
N ASP A 233 10.42 31.79 -27.39
CA ASP A 233 9.39 32.81 -27.49
C ASP A 233 8.66 32.58 -28.81
N LYS A 234 7.49 31.96 -28.71
CA LYS A 234 6.44 32.32 -29.64
C LYS A 234 6.33 33.83 -29.52
N ILE A 235 6.77 34.50 -30.58
CA ILE A 235 6.49 35.89 -30.91
C ILE A 235 5.07 36.17 -30.42
N THR A 236 4.96 36.76 -29.23
CA THR A 236 3.79 37.45 -28.77
C THR A 236 3.69 38.64 -29.71
N SER A 237 2.97 38.44 -30.81
CA SER A 237 2.65 39.44 -31.83
C SER A 237 1.70 40.51 -31.28
N THR A 238 1.87 40.90 -30.02
CA THR A 238 1.06 41.89 -29.32
C THR A 238 1.86 42.90 -28.51
N SER A 239 3.19 42.79 -28.36
CA SER A 239 3.97 43.89 -27.74
C SER A 239 4.89 44.63 -28.72
N VAL A 240 5.20 44.03 -29.88
CA VAL A 240 6.05 44.71 -30.89
C VAL A 240 5.25 45.76 -31.66
N SER A 241 3.95 45.57 -31.93
CA SER A 241 3.14 46.57 -32.64
C SER A 241 2.84 47.80 -31.79
N GLU A 242 2.69 47.65 -30.47
CA GLU A 242 2.55 48.77 -29.54
C GLU A 242 3.87 49.51 -29.32
N ALA A 243 5.00 48.79 -29.25
CA ALA A 243 6.33 49.40 -29.22
C ALA A 243 6.68 50.11 -30.53
N LEU A 244 6.32 49.54 -31.71
CA LEU A 244 6.52 50.18 -33.01
C LEU A 244 5.63 51.41 -33.18
N LYS A 245 4.38 51.39 -32.70
CA LYS A 245 3.50 52.58 -32.73
C LYS A 245 4.05 53.70 -31.85
N LYS A 246 4.56 53.38 -30.66
CA LYS A 246 5.15 54.36 -29.74
C LYS A 246 6.49 54.91 -30.25
N TRP A 247 7.27 54.08 -30.94
CA TRP A 247 8.52 54.50 -31.57
C TRP A 247 8.28 55.31 -32.86
N MET A 248 7.28 54.94 -33.68
CA MET A 248 6.91 55.71 -34.87
C MET A 248 6.26 57.06 -34.53
N SER A 249 5.48 57.18 -33.45
CA SER A 249 4.95 58.47 -33.02
C SER A 249 6.04 59.39 -32.49
N ALA A 250 7.01 58.86 -31.72
CA ALA A 250 8.17 59.61 -31.25
C ALA A 250 9.10 60.03 -32.41
N LEU A 251 9.22 59.19 -33.45
CA LEU A 251 9.97 59.52 -34.67
C LEU A 251 9.25 60.62 -35.48
N PHE A 252 7.91 60.61 -35.52
CA PHE A 252 7.13 61.64 -36.21
C PHE A 252 7.21 63.01 -35.52
N GLU A 253 7.11 63.06 -34.18
CA GLU A 253 7.30 64.30 -33.40
C GLU A 253 8.72 64.86 -33.58
N LEU A 254 9.75 64.00 -33.61
CA LEU A 254 11.13 64.43 -33.81
C LEU A 254 11.42 64.92 -35.24
N ILE A 255 10.67 64.45 -36.23
CA ILE A 255 10.78 64.90 -37.63
C ILE A 255 10.05 66.25 -37.80
N GLU A 256 8.88 66.44 -37.17
CA GLU A 256 8.11 67.68 -37.26
C GLU A 256 8.82 68.88 -36.58
N ASP A 257 9.52 68.63 -35.46
CA ASP A 257 10.34 69.62 -34.77
C ASP A 257 11.58 70.04 -35.59
N LYS A 258 12.16 69.11 -36.36
CA LYS A 258 13.29 69.40 -37.26
C LYS A 258 12.88 70.16 -38.52
N TYR A 259 11.70 69.91 -39.09
CA TYR A 259 11.25 70.60 -40.31
C TYR A 259 10.74 72.02 -40.04
N SER A 260 10.13 72.28 -38.88
CA SER A 260 9.72 73.65 -38.50
C SER A 260 10.93 74.56 -38.20
N SER A 261 12.03 74.02 -37.67
CA SER A 261 13.30 74.78 -37.49
C SER A 261 14.02 75.14 -38.80
N ILE A 262 13.80 74.38 -39.87
CA ILE A 262 14.40 74.64 -41.19
C ILE A 262 13.53 75.62 -41.99
N ALA A 263 12.21 75.59 -41.82
CA ALA A 263 11.30 76.59 -42.39
C ALA A 263 11.47 77.99 -41.76
N ALA A 264 11.83 78.08 -40.48
CA ALA A 264 12.14 79.34 -39.80
C ALA A 264 13.47 79.98 -40.23
N TRP A 265 14.39 79.21 -40.84
CA TRP A 265 15.69 79.70 -41.31
C TRP A 265 15.66 80.20 -42.77
N MET A 266 14.63 79.87 -43.56
CA MET A 266 14.47 80.37 -44.95
C MET A 266 13.64 81.66 -45.08
N ALA A 267 13.14 82.22 -43.97
CA ALA A 267 12.26 83.40 -43.99
C ALA A 267 12.94 84.72 -43.58
N ASP A 268 14.25 84.74 -43.35
CA ASP A 268 14.98 85.95 -42.92
C ASP A 268 15.84 86.52 -44.07
N GLU A 269 15.18 87.23 -44.98
CA GLU A 269 15.82 88.12 -45.97
C GLU A 269 16.24 89.44 -45.30
N PRO A 270 17.51 89.86 -45.36
CA PRO A 270 17.88 91.25 -45.14
C PRO A 270 17.73 92.09 -46.44
N PRO A 271 17.30 93.37 -46.33
CA PRO A 271 16.81 94.14 -47.46
C PRO A 271 17.88 94.84 -48.32
N GLN A 272 17.42 95.14 -49.54
CA GLN A 272 17.99 95.91 -50.66
C GLN A 272 18.89 97.12 -50.32
N ASN A 273 19.96 97.31 -51.11
CA ASN A 273 20.38 98.62 -51.66
C ASN A 273 21.48 98.42 -52.74
N LYS A 274 21.18 98.62 -54.03
CA LYS A 274 21.35 99.85 -54.85
C LYS A 274 22.76 100.11 -55.41
N VAL A 275 22.71 100.58 -56.67
CA VAL A 275 23.73 101.31 -57.48
C VAL A 275 24.77 100.41 -58.15
N ALA A 276 24.64 100.04 -59.44
CA ALA A 276 24.63 100.82 -60.68
C ALA A 276 26.02 101.22 -61.23
N ARG A 277 26.22 100.80 -62.48
CA ARG A 277 26.91 101.45 -63.61
C ARG A 277 28.42 101.24 -63.81
N LYS A 278 28.63 100.64 -64.99
CA LYS A 278 29.60 100.92 -66.06
C LYS A 278 31.01 100.39 -65.91
#